data_AF-A0A8H4QIJ7-F1
#
_entry.id   AF-A0A8H4QIJ7-F1
#
_cell.length_a   1.000
_cell.length_b   1.000
_cell.length_c   1.000
_cell.angle_alpha   90.00
_cell.angle_beta   90.00
_cell.angle_gamma   90.00
#
_symmetry.space_group_name_H-M   'P 1'
#
loop_
_entity.id
_entity.type
_entity.pdbx_description
1 polymer ?
#
loop_
_entity_poly.entity_id
_entity_poly.type
_entity_poly.pdbx_seq_one_letter_code
_entity_poly.pdbx_strand_id
1 'polypeptide(L)'
;MSTTMDEKHMPHGQGACPNVQVESHTTCFRDLPTEIILHIFSFLELKPYIISHGVCKEWKRLLPLAEMHPIRKRLLDLYRLMVGTPNFARTRSWVVENVQPFDRQAHIDALLAQHPLIPEEYRMWIMEWPARLALGCSWPGLPFVYYNRPDHNPLRKYGVNWLGYRPESPQLSALVFEVEELGYQPRYIPALLLWKGEGCHNVTWLIFDKTFPALFGRVIIFGACWQDPCCVYADDDIETQPLRLEGPVFSDWIGYMQKQWEWYDGEAANPESQETEDEGTVRSHLVGRGEQRIERPVNYEFGHYLAYSLLCPPWTERNSADSQEHLRQYL
;
A
#
# COMPACT_ATOMS: atom_id res chain seq x y z
N MET A 1 19.81 -37.30 37.86
CA MET A 1 19.71 -38.65 37.28
C MET A 1 20.22 -38.55 35.85
N SER A 2 21.48 -38.93 35.65
CA SER A 2 22.17 -38.91 34.35
C SER A 2 21.96 -40.25 33.66
N THR A 3 21.53 -40.22 32.40
CA THR A 3 21.36 -41.41 31.57
C THR A 3 22.37 -41.37 30.45
N THR A 4 23.44 -42.15 30.61
CA THR A 4 24.41 -42.53 29.58
C THR A 4 23.76 -43.47 28.58
N MET A 5 23.87 -43.17 27.27
CA MET A 5 23.46 -44.08 26.19
C MET A 5 24.68 -44.63 25.47
N ASP A 6 24.66 -45.96 25.33
CA ASP A 6 25.65 -46.85 24.74
C ASP A 6 25.85 -46.63 23.23
N GLU A 7 27.12 -46.51 22.84
CA GLU A 7 27.59 -46.61 21.45
C GLU A 7 27.61 -48.08 21.01
N LYS A 8 26.74 -48.42 20.05
CA LYS A 8 26.68 -49.75 19.44
C LYS A 8 27.42 -49.74 18.09
N HIS A 9 28.57 -50.42 18.07
CA HIS A 9 29.38 -50.69 16.88
C HIS A 9 28.58 -51.44 15.79
N MET A 10 28.63 -50.92 14.56
CA MET A 10 28.13 -51.56 13.33
C MET A 10 29.31 -51.89 12.39
N PRO A 11 29.27 -53.02 11.66
CA PRO A 11 30.39 -53.51 10.86
C PRO A 11 30.53 -52.78 9.51
N HIS A 12 31.78 -52.48 9.14
CA HIS A 12 32.17 -51.95 7.84
C HIS A 12 32.09 -53.02 6.74
N GLY A 13 31.01 -53.02 5.97
CA GLY A 13 30.93 -53.71 4.68
C GLY A 13 31.47 -52.82 3.55
N GLN A 14 32.69 -53.08 3.09
CA GLN A 14 33.28 -52.46 1.90
C GLN A 14 32.71 -53.14 0.64
N GLY A 15 31.63 -52.59 0.10
CA GLY A 15 31.16 -52.88 -1.25
C GLY A 15 31.71 -51.83 -2.22
N ALA A 16 32.61 -52.23 -3.11
CA ALA A 16 33.12 -51.36 -4.17
C ALA A 16 32.04 -51.14 -5.24
N CYS A 17 31.37 -49.98 -5.19
CA CYS A 17 30.48 -49.52 -6.25
C CYS A 17 31.32 -49.06 -7.46
N PRO A 18 30.96 -49.47 -8.70
CA PRO A 18 31.65 -49.02 -9.89
C PRO A 18 31.45 -47.51 -10.08
N ASN A 19 32.57 -46.83 -10.34
CA ASN A 19 32.67 -45.39 -10.51
C ASN A 19 32.08 -45.01 -11.90
N VAL A 20 30.76 -44.84 -11.97
CA VAL A 20 30.11 -44.31 -13.18
C VAL A 20 30.35 -42.80 -13.21
N GLN A 21 31.31 -42.36 -14.03
CA GLN A 21 31.50 -40.94 -14.36
C GLN A 21 30.31 -40.47 -15.19
N VAL A 22 29.27 -39.96 -14.52
CA VAL A 22 28.20 -39.21 -15.19
C VAL A 22 28.76 -37.82 -15.46
N GLU A 23 29.18 -37.57 -16.71
CA GLU A 23 29.47 -36.21 -17.17
C GLU A 23 28.18 -35.39 -17.12
N SER A 24 27.97 -34.65 -16.04
CA SER A 24 26.87 -33.72 -15.91
C SER A 24 27.13 -32.52 -16.83
N HIS A 25 26.68 -32.61 -18.08
CA HIS A 25 26.57 -31.45 -18.96
C HIS A 25 25.64 -30.43 -18.31
N THR A 26 26.23 -29.43 -17.66
CA THR A 26 25.47 -28.32 -17.10
C THR A 26 25.19 -27.37 -18.25
N THR A 27 24.03 -27.49 -18.88
CA THR A 27 23.54 -26.51 -19.85
C THR A 27 23.52 -25.14 -19.18
N CYS A 28 24.28 -24.20 -19.70
CA CYS A 28 24.29 -22.84 -19.20
C CYS A 28 23.05 -22.12 -19.72
N PHE A 29 22.52 -21.15 -18.96
CA PHE A 29 21.42 -20.30 -19.40
C PHE A 29 21.71 -19.61 -20.76
N ARG A 30 23.00 -19.38 -21.06
CA ARG A 30 23.46 -18.79 -22.32
C ARG A 30 23.32 -19.70 -23.53
N ASP A 31 23.14 -21.00 -23.30
CA ASP A 31 23.01 -22.00 -24.36
C ASP A 31 21.55 -22.14 -24.83
N LEU A 32 20.60 -21.47 -24.16
CA LEU A 32 19.19 -21.45 -24.55
C LEU A 32 18.96 -20.53 -25.76
N PRO A 33 18.03 -20.89 -26.67
CA PRO A 33 17.56 -19.97 -27.71
C PRO A 33 17.00 -18.68 -27.11
N THR A 34 17.16 -17.56 -27.84
CA THR A 34 16.77 -16.22 -27.36
C THR A 34 15.27 -16.16 -27.05
N GLU A 35 14.44 -16.82 -27.85
CA GLU A 35 12.99 -16.89 -27.69
C GLU A 35 12.61 -17.51 -26.34
N ILE A 36 13.33 -18.56 -25.92
CA ILE A 36 13.12 -19.22 -24.62
C ILE A 36 13.54 -18.30 -23.48
N ILE A 37 14.66 -17.58 -23.63
CA ILE A 37 15.11 -16.60 -22.64
C ILE A 37 14.08 -15.47 -22.46
N LEU A 38 13.55 -14.93 -23.57
CA LEU A 38 12.53 -13.89 -23.54
C LEU A 38 11.22 -14.38 -22.91
N HIS A 39 10.84 -15.63 -23.19
CA HIS A 39 9.69 -16.27 -22.56
C HIS A 39 9.89 -16.47 -21.06
N ILE A 40 11.08 -16.86 -20.60
CA ILE A 40 11.39 -16.92 -19.16
C ILE A 40 11.28 -15.52 -18.54
N PHE A 41 11.78 -14.49 -19.22
CA PHE A 41 11.73 -13.12 -18.75
C PHE A 41 10.29 -12.56 -18.65
N SER A 42 9.35 -12.98 -19.49
CA SER A 42 7.95 -12.54 -19.42
C SER A 42 7.24 -13.01 -18.14
N PHE A 43 7.69 -14.12 -17.54
CA PHE A 43 7.16 -14.63 -16.28
C PHE A 43 7.85 -14.09 -15.03
N LEU A 44 8.93 -13.31 -15.16
CA LEU A 44 9.57 -12.73 -14.00
C LEU A 44 8.61 -11.76 -13.30
N GLU A 45 8.43 -11.98 -12.00
CA GLU A 45 7.86 -10.99 -11.09
C GLU A 45 8.73 -9.72 -11.05
N LEU A 46 8.16 -8.62 -10.56
CA LEU A 46 8.80 -7.31 -10.56
C LEU A 46 10.20 -7.32 -9.91
N LYS A 47 10.34 -7.94 -8.73
CA LYS A 47 11.62 -7.95 -8.00
C LYS A 47 12.72 -8.75 -8.73
N PRO A 48 12.50 -10.02 -9.13
CA PRO A 48 13.42 -10.74 -10.01
C PRO A 48 13.73 -9.97 -11.29
N TYR A 49 12.76 -9.29 -11.91
CA TYR A 49 12.99 -8.50 -13.11
C TYR A 49 13.94 -7.31 -12.86
N ILE A 50 13.74 -6.56 -11.78
CA ILE A 50 14.65 -5.47 -11.36
C ILE A 50 16.07 -5.99 -11.14
N ILE A 51 16.22 -7.11 -10.44
CA ILE A 51 17.54 -7.73 -10.17
C ILE A 51 18.19 -8.20 -11.47
N SER A 52 17.41 -8.82 -12.36
CA SER A 52 17.88 -9.36 -13.65
C SER A 52 18.52 -8.28 -14.53
N HIS A 53 18.07 -7.03 -14.41
CA HIS A 53 18.65 -5.88 -15.12
C HIS A 53 20.10 -5.58 -14.71
N GLY A 54 20.54 -6.05 -13.54
CA GLY A 54 21.91 -5.89 -13.02
C GLY A 54 22.85 -7.08 -13.25
N VAL A 55 22.38 -8.20 -13.83
CA VAL A 55 23.15 -9.45 -13.92
C VAL A 55 24.30 -9.36 -14.94
N CYS A 56 24.00 -9.07 -16.20
CA CYS A 56 25.02 -8.90 -17.24
C CYS A 56 24.50 -8.03 -18.40
N LYS A 57 25.42 -7.59 -19.27
CA LYS A 57 25.08 -6.74 -20.44
C LYS A 57 24.04 -7.39 -21.36
N GLU A 58 24.12 -8.70 -21.53
CA GLU A 58 23.20 -9.43 -22.42
C GLU A 58 21.78 -9.48 -21.85
N TRP A 59 21.62 -9.76 -20.55
CA TRP A 59 20.31 -9.72 -19.90
C TRP A 59 19.70 -8.32 -19.94
N LYS A 60 20.52 -7.29 -19.68
CA LYS A 60 20.09 -5.89 -19.79
C LYS A 60 19.60 -5.54 -21.21
N ARG A 61 20.18 -6.15 -22.25
CA ARG A 61 19.77 -5.98 -23.66
C ARG A 61 18.48 -6.73 -23.98
N LEU A 62 18.32 -7.95 -23.46
CA LEU A 62 17.20 -8.84 -23.77
C LEU A 62 15.94 -8.55 -22.94
N LEU A 63 16.07 -8.21 -21.66
CA LEU A 63 14.92 -7.99 -20.76
C LEU A 63 13.86 -7.03 -21.33
N PRO A 64 14.21 -5.86 -21.90
CA PRO A 64 13.22 -4.95 -22.48
C PRO A 64 12.45 -5.51 -23.69
N LEU A 65 12.95 -6.59 -24.30
CA LEU A 65 12.30 -7.25 -25.45
C LEU A 65 11.28 -8.30 -25.00
N ALA A 66 11.28 -8.69 -23.71
CA ALA A 66 10.32 -9.65 -23.19
C ALA A 66 8.92 -9.00 -23.03
N GLU A 67 7.88 -9.74 -23.37
CA GLU A 67 6.49 -9.29 -23.22
C GLU A 67 6.09 -9.31 -21.74
N MET A 68 6.23 -8.18 -21.06
CA MET A 68 5.86 -8.04 -19.65
C MET A 68 4.37 -7.76 -19.49
N HIS A 69 3.77 -8.35 -18.45
CA HIS A 69 2.41 -8.00 -18.02
C HIS A 69 2.23 -6.47 -17.86
N PRO A 70 1.16 -5.85 -18.38
CA PRO A 70 1.00 -4.38 -18.39
C PRO A 70 1.11 -3.73 -17.01
N ILE A 71 0.52 -4.32 -15.97
CA ILE A 71 0.58 -3.80 -14.59
C ILE A 71 2.01 -3.84 -14.06
N ARG A 72 2.75 -4.93 -14.32
CA ARG A 72 4.15 -5.07 -13.90
C ARG A 72 5.04 -4.06 -14.59
N LYS A 73 4.77 -3.75 -15.87
CA LYS A 73 5.46 -2.68 -16.60
C LYS A 73 5.21 -1.32 -15.94
N ARG A 74 3.96 -1.00 -15.59
CA ARG A 74 3.63 0.24 -14.87
C ARG A 74 4.32 0.33 -13.51
N LEU A 75 4.38 -0.76 -12.75
CA LEU A 75 5.13 -0.82 -11.49
C LEU A 75 6.65 -0.64 -11.71
N LEU A 76 7.21 -1.23 -12.77
CA LEU A 76 8.62 -1.03 -13.12
C LEU A 76 8.92 0.43 -13.50
N ASP A 77 8.01 1.08 -14.22
CA ASP A 77 8.15 2.49 -14.58
C ASP A 77 8.03 3.38 -13.34
N LEU A 78 7.11 3.09 -12.42
CA LEU A 78 7.04 3.74 -11.11
C LEU A 78 8.34 3.54 -10.30
N TYR A 79 8.89 2.32 -10.27
CA TYR A 79 10.17 2.05 -9.63
C TYR A 79 11.29 2.93 -10.21
N ARG A 80 11.39 2.99 -11.54
CA ARG A 80 12.40 3.79 -12.25
C ARG A 80 12.25 5.29 -11.96
N LEU A 81 11.01 5.78 -11.95
CA LEU A 81 10.68 7.16 -11.58
C LEU A 81 11.21 7.45 -10.18
N MET A 82 10.88 6.61 -9.20
CA MET A 82 11.29 6.82 -7.81
C MET A 82 12.79 6.83 -7.63
N VAL A 83 13.49 5.79 -8.08
CA VAL A 83 14.94 5.66 -7.83
C VAL A 83 15.76 6.73 -8.53
N GLY A 84 15.18 7.42 -9.53
CA GLY A 84 15.79 8.56 -10.20
C GLY A 84 15.70 9.88 -9.43
N THR A 85 14.92 9.96 -8.34
CA THR A 85 14.72 11.19 -7.58
C THR A 85 15.60 11.25 -6.32
N PRO A 86 16.06 12.44 -5.88
CA PRO A 86 16.84 12.59 -4.65
C PRO A 86 16.10 12.15 -3.39
N ASN A 87 14.77 12.30 -3.37
CA ASN A 87 13.94 11.98 -2.21
C ASN A 87 13.83 10.48 -1.93
N PHE A 88 14.07 9.63 -2.94
CA PHE A 88 14.22 8.20 -2.73
C PHE A 88 15.36 7.86 -1.79
N ALA A 89 16.53 8.48 -1.97
CA ALA A 89 17.67 8.24 -1.09
C ALA A 89 17.40 8.68 0.36
N ARG A 90 16.67 9.80 0.52
CA ARG A 90 16.28 10.36 1.82
C ARG A 90 15.34 9.41 2.57
N THR A 91 14.19 9.10 1.98
CA THR A 91 13.12 8.28 2.60
C THR A 91 13.53 6.84 2.90
N ARG A 92 14.52 6.32 2.16
CA ARG A 92 14.92 4.92 2.23
C ARG A 92 15.48 4.49 3.58
N SER A 93 16.27 5.32 4.28
CA SER A 93 16.83 4.93 5.58
C SER A 93 15.72 4.59 6.57
N TRP A 94 14.76 5.50 6.73
CA TRP A 94 13.61 5.32 7.59
C TRP A 94 12.79 4.08 7.19
N VAL A 95 12.51 3.89 5.90
CA VAL A 95 11.75 2.72 5.43
C VAL A 95 12.48 1.42 5.78
N VAL A 96 13.80 1.36 5.56
CA VAL A 96 14.59 0.16 5.84
C VAL A 96 14.65 -0.16 7.34
N GLU A 97 14.71 0.87 8.18
CA GLU A 97 14.75 0.72 9.65
C GLU A 97 13.40 0.31 10.24
N ASN A 98 12.30 0.71 9.60
CA ASN A 98 10.95 0.53 10.16
C ASN A 98 10.15 -0.61 9.50
N VAL A 99 10.53 -1.07 8.31
CA VAL A 99 9.82 -2.15 7.63
C VAL A 99 9.93 -3.45 8.42
N GLN A 100 8.77 -4.02 8.73
CA GLN A 100 8.63 -5.29 9.42
C GLN A 100 8.38 -6.43 8.44
N PRO A 101 8.66 -7.69 8.83
CA PRO A 101 8.12 -8.85 8.14
C PRO A 101 6.61 -8.73 7.99
N PHE A 102 6.12 -9.10 6.81
CA PHE A 102 4.72 -8.95 6.43
C PHE A 102 4.31 -10.14 5.55
N ASP A 103 3.32 -10.89 6.00
CA ASP A 103 2.73 -11.97 5.20
C ASP A 103 1.77 -11.40 4.15
N ARG A 104 2.28 -11.30 2.93
CA ARG A 104 1.57 -10.77 1.76
C ARG A 104 0.37 -11.63 1.38
N GLN A 105 0.51 -12.96 1.49
CA GLN A 105 -0.54 -13.87 1.08
C GLN A 105 -1.69 -13.85 2.09
N ALA A 106 -1.37 -13.88 3.39
CA ALA A 106 -2.38 -13.75 4.44
C ALA A 106 -3.18 -12.44 4.31
N HIS A 107 -2.52 -11.32 3.96
CA HIS A 107 -3.19 -10.05 3.70
C HIS A 107 -4.21 -10.14 2.55
N ILE A 108 -3.82 -10.74 1.42
CA ILE A 108 -4.69 -10.93 0.26
C ILE A 108 -5.84 -11.88 0.60
N ASP A 109 -5.56 -12.99 1.28
CA ASP A 109 -6.56 -13.98 1.68
C ASP A 109 -7.59 -13.38 2.64
N ALA A 110 -7.15 -12.54 3.59
CA ALA A 110 -8.02 -11.85 4.52
C ALA A 110 -8.93 -10.82 3.83
N LEU A 111 -8.45 -10.12 2.78
CA LEU A 111 -9.30 -9.27 1.95
C LEU A 111 -10.31 -10.11 1.16
N LEU A 112 -9.88 -11.22 0.55
CA LEU A 112 -10.74 -12.12 -0.22
C LEU A 112 -11.84 -12.77 0.64
N ALA A 113 -11.56 -13.01 1.92
CA ALA A 113 -12.53 -13.51 2.88
C ALA A 113 -13.67 -12.50 3.15
N GLN A 114 -13.42 -11.20 3.00
CA GLN A 114 -14.42 -10.13 3.20
C GLN A 114 -15.11 -9.73 1.89
N HIS A 115 -14.40 -9.78 0.77
CA HIS A 115 -14.92 -9.40 -0.54
C HIS A 115 -14.29 -10.25 -1.66
N PRO A 116 -15.07 -10.81 -2.60
CA PRO A 116 -14.58 -11.84 -3.53
C PRO A 116 -13.60 -11.33 -4.60
N LEU A 117 -13.40 -10.02 -4.71
CA LEU A 117 -12.53 -9.41 -5.72
C LEU A 117 -11.63 -8.36 -5.07
N ILE A 118 -10.40 -8.24 -5.60
CA ILE A 118 -9.43 -7.21 -5.25
C ILE A 118 -9.00 -6.53 -6.55
N PRO A 119 -8.85 -5.19 -6.59
CA PRO A 119 -8.24 -4.51 -7.72
C PRO A 119 -6.86 -5.09 -8.07
N GLU A 120 -6.65 -5.48 -9.33
CA GLU A 120 -5.47 -6.26 -9.73
C GLU A 120 -4.17 -5.48 -9.53
N GLU A 121 -4.17 -4.17 -9.78
CA GLU A 121 -3.04 -3.28 -9.53
C GLU A 121 -2.61 -3.29 -8.06
N TYR A 122 -3.57 -3.29 -7.14
CA TYR A 122 -3.31 -3.34 -5.70
C TYR A 122 -2.79 -4.72 -5.29
N ARG A 123 -3.43 -5.79 -5.78
CA ARG A 123 -3.01 -7.18 -5.53
C ARG A 123 -1.57 -7.40 -6.00
N MET A 124 -1.25 -7.05 -7.25
CA MET A 124 0.09 -7.22 -7.81
C MET A 124 1.12 -6.36 -7.07
N TRP A 125 0.75 -5.15 -6.64
CA TRP A 125 1.61 -4.32 -5.80
C TRP A 125 1.93 -4.99 -4.44
N ILE A 126 0.93 -5.49 -3.71
CA ILE A 126 1.16 -6.21 -2.45
C ILE A 126 2.10 -7.41 -2.65
N MET A 127 1.85 -8.20 -3.71
CA MET A 127 2.58 -9.45 -3.94
C MET A 127 4.01 -9.22 -4.44
N GLU A 128 4.23 -8.27 -5.34
CA GLU A 128 5.50 -8.14 -6.06
C GLU A 128 6.34 -6.92 -5.67
N TRP A 129 5.73 -5.85 -5.14
CA TRP A 129 6.46 -4.61 -4.84
C TRP A 129 7.54 -4.86 -3.77
N PRO A 130 8.78 -4.37 -3.94
CA PRO A 130 9.80 -4.57 -2.92
C PRO A 130 9.46 -3.74 -1.66
N ALA A 131 9.25 -4.41 -0.52
CA ALA A 131 8.84 -3.76 0.74
C ALA A 131 9.78 -2.61 1.18
N ARG A 132 11.09 -2.75 0.90
CA ARG A 132 12.13 -1.75 1.20
C ARG A 132 12.05 -0.49 0.31
N LEU A 133 11.12 -0.45 -0.62
CA LEU A 133 10.83 0.67 -1.52
C LEU A 133 9.42 1.22 -1.24
N ALA A 134 8.92 1.08 -0.01
CA ALA A 134 7.64 1.64 0.38
C ALA A 134 7.56 3.14 0.05
N LEU A 135 6.49 3.51 -0.63
CA LEU A 135 6.26 4.85 -1.17
C LEU A 135 5.58 5.74 -0.15
N GLY A 136 6.17 6.88 0.21
CA GLY A 136 5.53 7.86 1.12
C GLY A 136 5.03 7.23 2.43
N CYS A 137 5.74 6.21 2.92
CA CYS A 137 5.35 5.40 4.08
C CYS A 137 4.04 4.59 3.96
N SER A 138 3.57 4.36 2.74
CA SER A 138 2.39 3.54 2.42
C SER A 138 2.82 2.12 2.08
N TRP A 139 2.89 1.26 3.10
CA TRP A 139 3.13 -0.19 2.97
C TRP A 139 2.56 -0.93 4.19
N PRO A 140 1.90 -2.09 4.05
CA PRO A 140 1.33 -2.79 5.21
C PRO A 140 2.36 -3.21 6.26
N GLY A 141 3.59 -3.54 5.83
CA GLY A 141 4.67 -3.87 6.75
C GLY A 141 5.29 -2.67 7.48
N LEU A 142 4.78 -1.45 7.31
CA LEU A 142 5.25 -0.29 8.07
C LEU A 142 4.44 -0.06 9.34
N PRO A 143 5.01 0.61 10.36
CA PRO A 143 4.33 0.82 11.65
C PRO A 143 3.01 1.61 11.54
N PHE A 144 2.02 1.18 12.31
CA PHE A 144 0.78 1.93 12.54
C PHE A 144 0.99 2.99 13.61
N VAL A 145 1.61 4.09 13.21
CA VAL A 145 1.91 5.22 14.08
C VAL A 145 1.42 6.51 13.43
N TYR A 146 0.91 7.42 14.26
CA TYR A 146 0.57 8.77 13.84
C TYR A 146 1.85 9.59 13.73
N TYR A 147 2.08 10.14 12.54
CA TYR A 147 3.18 11.06 12.30
C TYR A 147 2.66 12.49 12.26
N ASN A 148 3.01 13.25 13.30
CA ASN A 148 2.77 14.69 13.43
C ASN A 148 4.04 15.45 13.00
N ARG A 149 3.92 16.75 12.69
CA ARG A 149 4.92 17.66 12.13
C ARG A 149 5.97 18.33 13.07
N PRO A 150 6.37 17.88 14.29
CA PRO A 150 7.25 18.73 15.10
C PRO A 150 8.66 18.99 14.53
N ASP A 151 9.16 18.19 13.59
CA ASP A 151 10.59 18.14 13.24
C ASP A 151 10.91 18.31 11.74
N HIS A 152 9.96 18.76 10.91
CA HIS A 152 10.13 18.96 9.45
C HIS A 152 10.78 17.76 8.72
N ASN A 153 10.63 16.53 9.23
CA ASN A 153 11.35 15.40 8.67
C ASN A 153 10.79 15.12 7.26
N PRO A 154 11.52 15.43 6.16
CA PRO A 154 11.02 15.29 4.79
C PRO A 154 11.12 13.83 4.35
N LEU A 155 10.95 12.90 5.29
CA LEU A 155 11.10 11.46 5.14
C LEU A 155 9.76 10.73 5.16
N ARG A 156 8.68 11.40 5.55
CA ARG A 156 7.37 10.77 5.72
C ARG A 156 6.20 11.70 5.42
N LYS A 157 5.15 11.12 4.84
CA LYS A 157 3.84 11.76 4.68
C LYS A 157 3.17 11.94 6.05
N TYR A 158 2.47 13.06 6.24
CA TYR A 158 1.76 13.40 7.47
C TYR A 158 0.48 12.59 7.66
N GLY A 159 0.26 12.11 8.89
CA GLY A 159 -0.91 11.30 9.24
C GLY A 159 -0.57 9.84 9.58
N VAL A 160 -1.52 8.95 9.28
CA VAL A 160 -1.49 7.53 9.64
C VAL A 160 -1.55 6.66 8.39
N ASN A 161 -0.58 5.74 8.29
CA ASN A 161 -0.60 4.65 7.33
C ASN A 161 -1.56 3.56 7.81
N TRP A 162 -2.80 3.56 7.31
CA TRP A 162 -3.81 2.59 7.73
C TRP A 162 -3.57 1.18 7.22
N LEU A 163 -2.75 1.01 6.18
CA LEU A 163 -2.30 -0.33 5.76
C LEU A 163 -1.51 -1.05 6.84
N GLY A 164 -0.85 -0.30 7.75
CA GLY A 164 -0.15 -0.87 8.90
C GLY A 164 -1.09 -1.34 10.03
N TYR A 165 -2.38 -1.03 9.96
CA TYR A 165 -3.37 -1.51 10.93
C TYR A 165 -3.73 -2.97 10.62
N ARG A 166 -3.36 -3.89 11.53
CA ARG A 166 -3.58 -5.34 11.38
C ARG A 166 -3.20 -5.83 9.98
N PRO A 167 -1.92 -5.76 9.59
CA PRO A 167 -1.53 -5.93 8.19
C PRO A 167 -1.89 -7.30 7.62
N GLU A 168 -1.93 -8.35 8.44
CA GLU A 168 -2.31 -9.72 8.02
C GLU A 168 -3.82 -9.96 8.03
N SER A 169 -4.61 -9.01 8.56
CA SER A 169 -6.07 -9.04 8.63
C SER A 169 -6.62 -7.64 8.39
N PRO A 170 -6.34 -7.02 7.22
CA PRO A 170 -6.85 -5.70 6.88
C PRO A 170 -8.38 -5.72 6.90
N GLN A 171 -9.00 -4.61 7.31
CA GLN A 171 -10.46 -4.49 7.36
C GLN A 171 -10.94 -3.69 6.16
N LEU A 172 -11.88 -4.25 5.39
CA LEU A 172 -12.70 -3.47 4.47
C LEU A 172 -13.78 -2.74 5.27
N SER A 173 -14.00 -1.49 4.94
CA SER A 173 -15.04 -0.65 5.54
C SER A 173 -16.26 -0.56 4.64
N ALA A 174 -17.42 -0.36 5.25
CA ALA A 174 -18.65 0.01 4.58
C ALA A 174 -18.68 1.55 4.44
N LEU A 175 -18.12 2.06 3.36
CA LEU A 175 -18.09 3.50 3.07
C LEU A 175 -19.47 3.95 2.58
N VAL A 176 -20.08 4.95 3.22
CA VAL A 176 -21.31 5.57 2.73
C VAL A 176 -20.98 6.38 1.49
N PHE A 177 -21.70 6.14 0.41
CA PHE A 177 -21.39 6.74 -0.88
C PHE A 177 -22.67 7.04 -1.66
N GLU A 178 -22.70 8.21 -2.30
CA GLU A 178 -23.82 8.69 -3.08
C GLU A 178 -23.37 9.02 -4.50
N VAL A 179 -24.20 8.68 -5.48
CA VAL A 179 -23.90 8.79 -6.90
C VAL A 179 -25.10 9.40 -7.61
N GLU A 180 -24.86 10.43 -8.41
CA GLU A 180 -25.89 11.11 -9.20
C GLU A 180 -26.59 10.14 -10.17
N GLU A 181 -25.83 9.25 -10.81
CA GLU A 181 -26.36 8.24 -11.74
C GLU A 181 -27.36 7.26 -11.10
N LEU A 182 -27.44 7.22 -9.77
CA LEU A 182 -28.42 6.42 -9.02
C LEU A 182 -29.52 7.26 -8.36
N GLY A 183 -29.64 8.53 -8.74
CA GLY A 183 -30.63 9.44 -8.16
C GLY A 183 -30.32 9.82 -6.72
N TYR A 184 -29.04 9.96 -6.36
CA TYR A 184 -28.61 10.42 -5.04
C TYR A 184 -29.19 9.57 -3.89
N GLN A 185 -29.07 8.24 -4.02
CA GLN A 185 -29.44 7.32 -2.96
C GLN A 185 -28.17 6.85 -2.24
N PRO A 186 -27.92 7.30 -0.99
CA PRO A 186 -26.82 6.83 -0.17
C PRO A 186 -26.83 5.32 -0.02
N ARG A 187 -25.67 4.70 -0.16
CA ARG A 187 -25.49 3.26 0.06
C ARG A 187 -24.08 2.96 0.53
N TYR A 188 -23.93 1.78 1.11
CA TYR A 188 -22.61 1.27 1.47
C TYR A 188 -21.88 0.67 0.27
N ILE A 189 -20.62 1.05 0.11
CA ILE A 189 -19.67 0.43 -0.83
C ILE A 189 -18.45 -0.11 -0.08
N PRO A 190 -17.85 -1.23 -0.53
CA PRO A 190 -16.65 -1.77 0.11
C PRO A 190 -15.44 -0.91 -0.26
N ALA A 191 -14.69 -0.47 0.75
CA ALA A 191 -13.48 0.31 0.56
C ALA A 191 -12.40 -0.05 1.59
N LEU A 192 -11.13 0.04 1.20
CA LEU A 192 -9.99 -0.12 2.09
C LEU A 192 -9.43 1.26 2.46
N LEU A 193 -9.32 1.54 3.76
CA LEU A 193 -8.69 2.77 4.25
C LEU A 193 -7.18 2.67 4.08
N LEU A 194 -6.60 3.56 3.28
CA LEU A 194 -5.18 3.57 2.95
C LEU A 194 -4.40 4.51 3.87
N TRP A 195 -4.92 5.72 4.02
CA TRP A 195 -4.25 6.81 4.72
C TRP A 195 -5.25 7.75 5.39
N LYS A 196 -4.88 8.32 6.54
CA LYS A 196 -5.66 9.39 7.21
C LYS A 196 -4.73 10.48 7.69
N GLY A 197 -4.91 11.70 7.16
CA GLY A 197 -4.19 12.91 7.58
C GLY A 197 -4.66 13.46 8.93
N GLU A 198 -4.00 14.51 9.40
CA GLU A 198 -4.42 15.28 10.57
C GLU A 198 -5.77 15.98 10.33
N GLY A 199 -6.58 16.14 11.39
CA GLY A 199 -7.82 16.93 11.35
C GLY A 199 -8.91 16.42 10.39
N CYS A 200 -8.90 15.13 10.02
CA CYS A 200 -9.77 14.57 8.96
C CYS A 200 -9.62 15.23 7.58
N HIS A 201 -8.61 16.08 7.37
CA HIS A 201 -8.48 16.87 6.17
C HIS A 201 -8.04 16.08 4.94
N ASN A 202 -7.61 14.81 5.09
CA ASN A 202 -7.21 13.96 3.97
C ASN A 202 -7.35 12.46 4.30
N VAL A 203 -8.46 11.85 3.94
CA VAL A 203 -8.72 10.41 4.07
C VAL A 203 -8.63 9.76 2.70
N THR A 204 -7.77 8.76 2.53
CA THR A 204 -7.60 8.06 1.25
C THR A 204 -8.19 6.66 1.30
N TRP A 205 -9.02 6.33 0.33
CA TRP A 205 -9.69 5.03 0.20
C TRP A 205 -9.40 4.37 -1.14
N LEU A 206 -9.22 3.04 -1.14
CA LEU A 206 -9.24 2.21 -2.35
C LEU A 206 -10.59 1.53 -2.45
N ILE A 207 -11.27 1.66 -3.59
CA ILE A 207 -12.65 1.17 -3.77
C ILE A 207 -12.68 -0.25 -4.36
N PHE A 208 -13.51 -1.11 -3.77
CA PHE A 208 -13.68 -2.51 -4.15
C PHE A 208 -15.06 -2.79 -4.80
N ASP A 209 -15.88 -1.76 -5.03
CA ASP A 209 -17.24 -1.92 -5.53
C ASP A 209 -17.29 -2.27 -7.02
N LYS A 210 -17.49 -3.55 -7.33
CA LYS A 210 -17.67 -4.02 -8.71
C LYS A 210 -19.04 -3.70 -9.31
N THR A 211 -20.03 -3.38 -8.47
CA THR A 211 -21.38 -3.04 -8.96
C THR A 211 -21.36 -1.70 -9.71
N PHE A 212 -20.30 -0.91 -9.50
CA PHE A 212 -19.98 0.32 -10.21
C PHE A 212 -18.61 0.14 -10.86
N PRO A 213 -18.54 -0.42 -12.09
CA PRO A 213 -17.28 -0.63 -12.79
C PRO A 213 -16.44 0.65 -12.92
N ALA A 214 -17.11 1.81 -12.96
CA ALA A 214 -16.46 3.09 -12.96
C ALA A 214 -15.65 3.37 -11.68
N LEU A 215 -15.93 2.73 -10.54
CA LEU A 215 -15.26 2.98 -9.26
C LEU A 215 -14.32 1.86 -8.82
N PHE A 216 -14.53 0.64 -9.30
CA PHE A 216 -13.71 -0.50 -8.93
C PHE A 216 -12.23 -0.23 -9.20
N GLY A 217 -11.39 -0.35 -8.16
CA GLY A 217 -9.96 -0.11 -8.25
C GLY A 217 -9.52 1.34 -8.17
N ARG A 218 -10.45 2.30 -8.13
CA ARG A 218 -10.12 3.72 -7.97
C ARG A 218 -9.66 4.04 -6.56
N VAL A 219 -8.79 5.03 -6.48
CA VAL A 219 -8.40 5.63 -5.20
C VAL A 219 -9.06 7.00 -5.09
N ILE A 220 -9.77 7.22 -4.00
CA ILE A 220 -10.47 8.48 -3.71
C ILE A 220 -9.80 9.11 -2.48
N ILE A 221 -9.50 10.41 -2.58
CA ILE A 221 -9.07 11.21 -1.44
C ILE A 221 -10.22 12.13 -1.06
N PHE A 222 -10.70 12.00 0.18
CA PHE A 222 -11.63 12.95 0.79
C PHE A 222 -10.85 13.94 1.64
N GLY A 223 -11.14 15.22 1.51
CA GLY A 223 -10.46 16.23 2.30
C GLY A 223 -11.10 17.61 2.17
N ALA A 224 -11.22 18.32 3.29
CA ALA A 224 -11.50 19.75 3.29
C ALA A 224 -10.20 20.48 2.96
N CYS A 225 -9.96 20.79 1.68
CA CYS A 225 -8.90 21.73 1.34
C CYS A 225 -9.45 23.15 1.50
N TRP A 226 -8.70 24.02 2.18
CA TRP A 226 -9.14 25.39 2.43
C TRP A 226 -8.99 26.31 1.19
N GLN A 227 -8.39 25.86 0.07
CA GLN A 227 -7.98 26.78 -1.02
C GLN A 227 -7.99 26.24 -2.48
N ASP A 228 -8.49 25.04 -2.79
CA ASP A 228 -8.53 24.51 -4.17
C ASP A 228 -9.97 24.07 -4.56
N PRO A 229 -10.56 24.52 -5.70
CA PRO A 229 -11.97 24.28 -6.05
C PRO A 229 -12.27 22.85 -6.51
N CYS A 230 -11.39 21.89 -6.23
CA CYS A 230 -11.52 20.47 -6.59
C CYS A 230 -11.67 19.57 -5.35
N CYS A 231 -12.26 20.08 -4.26
CA CYS A 231 -12.55 19.32 -3.06
C CYS A 231 -13.97 19.59 -2.57
N VAL A 232 -14.69 18.51 -2.22
CA VAL A 232 -15.96 18.59 -1.51
C VAL A 232 -15.68 19.21 -0.13
N TYR A 233 -16.37 20.29 0.18
CA TYR A 233 -16.33 20.88 1.51
C TYR A 233 -16.96 19.92 2.50
N ALA A 234 -16.19 19.53 3.53
CA ALA A 234 -16.79 19.08 4.77
C ALA A 234 -17.12 20.36 5.57
N ASP A 235 -18.33 20.88 5.42
CA ASP A 235 -18.85 21.95 6.29
C ASP A 235 -18.98 21.42 7.72
N ASP A 236 -18.76 22.29 8.72
CA ASP A 236 -18.71 21.91 10.15
C ASP A 236 -20.08 21.43 10.70
N ASP A 237 -21.15 21.51 9.90
CA ASP A 237 -22.49 20.98 10.19
C ASP A 237 -22.76 19.56 9.61
N ILE A 238 -21.72 18.84 9.13
CA ILE A 238 -21.82 17.50 8.52
C ILE A 238 -21.67 16.39 9.56
N GLU A 239 -22.72 16.14 10.34
CA GLU A 239 -22.93 14.79 10.88
C GLU A 239 -23.77 13.91 9.91
N THR A 240 -24.35 14.49 8.85
CA THR A 240 -25.44 13.84 8.09
C THR A 240 -25.39 13.92 6.56
N GLN A 241 -24.33 14.44 5.93
CA GLN A 241 -24.29 14.54 4.46
C GLN A 241 -23.51 13.39 3.79
N PRO A 242 -24.07 12.74 2.76
CA PRO A 242 -23.41 11.66 2.04
C PRO A 242 -22.21 12.18 1.22
N LEU A 243 -21.18 11.35 1.08
CA LEU A 243 -19.95 11.71 0.35
C LEU A 243 -20.22 11.88 -1.15
N ARG A 244 -19.96 13.08 -1.69
CA ARG A 244 -19.97 13.38 -3.13
C ARG A 244 -18.59 13.18 -3.76
N LEU A 245 -18.53 12.82 -5.05
CA LEU A 245 -17.28 12.67 -5.81
C LEU A 245 -16.78 14.02 -6.35
N GLU A 246 -16.33 14.95 -5.50
CA GLU A 246 -15.74 16.20 -6.00
C GLU A 246 -14.21 16.26 -5.75
N GLY A 247 -13.64 15.26 -5.06
CA GLY A 247 -12.20 15.15 -4.81
C GLY A 247 -11.40 14.53 -5.97
N PRO A 248 -10.05 14.55 -5.90
CA PRO A 248 -9.22 13.89 -6.90
C PRO A 248 -9.47 12.38 -6.88
N VAL A 249 -10.01 11.87 -7.99
CA VAL A 249 -10.22 10.45 -8.23
C VAL A 249 -9.11 9.91 -9.12
N PHE A 250 -8.32 9.00 -8.58
CA PHE A 250 -7.31 8.30 -9.35
C PHE A 250 -7.94 7.11 -10.07
N SER A 251 -7.57 6.92 -11.33
CA SER A 251 -8.08 5.82 -12.16
C SER A 251 -7.78 4.44 -11.56
N ASP A 252 -6.65 4.32 -10.85
CA ASP A 252 -6.20 3.08 -10.23
C ASP A 252 -5.14 3.33 -9.13
N TRP A 253 -4.76 2.24 -8.46
CA TRP A 253 -3.75 2.24 -7.41
C TRP A 253 -2.37 2.75 -7.86
N ILE A 254 -1.89 2.38 -9.06
CA ILE A 254 -0.55 2.78 -9.52
C ILE A 254 -0.52 4.27 -9.86
N GLY A 255 -1.58 4.79 -10.49
CA GLY A 255 -1.73 6.21 -10.79
C GLY A 255 -1.76 7.05 -9.52
N TYR A 256 -2.45 6.59 -8.48
CA TYR A 256 -2.39 7.20 -7.16
C TYR A 256 -0.96 7.21 -6.60
N MET A 257 -0.28 6.06 -6.57
CA MET A 257 1.06 5.94 -6.02
C MET A 257 2.09 6.81 -6.77
N GLN A 258 1.97 6.92 -8.09
CA GLN A 258 2.77 7.83 -8.89
C GLN A 258 2.51 9.28 -8.49
N LYS A 259 1.25 9.71 -8.41
CA LYS A 259 0.92 11.09 -8.04
C LYS A 259 1.38 11.44 -6.64
N GLN A 260 1.21 10.52 -5.69
CA GLN A 260 1.73 10.68 -4.33
C GLN A 260 3.24 10.90 -4.33
N TRP A 261 3.98 10.16 -5.16
CA TRP A 261 5.42 10.35 -5.29
C TRP A 261 5.78 11.70 -5.90
N GLU A 262 5.08 12.12 -6.96
CA GLU A 262 5.29 13.42 -7.61
C GLU A 262 5.02 14.59 -6.65
N TRP A 263 3.94 14.53 -5.85
CA TRP A 263 3.65 15.53 -4.82
C TRP A 263 4.75 15.58 -3.77
N TYR A 264 5.17 14.41 -3.30
CA TYR A 264 6.25 14.29 -2.33
C TYR A 264 7.59 14.86 -2.85
N ASP A 265 7.90 14.59 -4.12
CA ASP A 265 9.12 15.08 -4.76
C ASP A 265 9.09 16.60 -4.97
N GLY A 266 7.92 17.14 -5.36
CA GLY A 266 7.69 18.57 -5.55
C GLY A 266 7.77 19.38 -4.25
N GLU A 267 7.13 18.93 -3.18
CA GLU A 267 7.18 19.60 -1.87
C GLU A 267 8.60 19.66 -1.31
N ALA A 268 9.35 18.57 -1.43
CA ALA A 268 10.72 18.50 -0.95
C ALA A 268 11.72 19.31 -1.80
N ALA A 269 11.33 19.74 -3.00
CA ALA A 269 12.13 20.61 -3.86
C ALA A 269 11.97 22.11 -3.54
N ASN A 270 10.93 22.52 -2.80
CA ASN A 270 10.66 23.91 -2.47
C ASN A 270 10.54 24.14 -0.94
N PRO A 271 11.65 24.05 -0.19
CA PRO A 271 11.63 24.28 1.26
C PRO A 271 11.20 25.70 1.64
N GLU A 272 11.41 26.72 0.78
CA GLU A 272 11.05 28.12 1.05
C GLU A 272 9.53 28.34 1.11
N SER A 273 8.74 27.54 0.37
CA SER A 273 7.27 27.57 0.48
C SER A 273 6.75 27.10 1.83
N GLN A 274 7.58 26.41 2.64
CA GLN A 274 7.19 25.89 3.95
C GLN A 274 7.45 26.88 5.09
N GLU A 275 8.39 27.83 4.94
CA GLU A 275 8.73 28.78 6.01
C GLU A 275 7.74 29.96 6.11
N THR A 276 6.98 30.25 5.05
CA THR A 276 6.08 31.42 4.98
C THR A 276 4.69 31.20 5.57
N GLU A 277 4.27 29.95 5.80
CA GLU A 277 2.97 29.64 6.44
C GLU A 277 3.01 29.72 7.98
N ASP A 278 4.21 29.66 8.58
CA ASP A 278 4.40 29.51 10.03
C ASP A 278 4.40 30.85 10.81
N GLU A 279 4.50 32.01 10.14
CA GLU A 279 4.52 33.31 10.84
C GLU A 279 3.12 33.87 11.18
N GLY A 280 2.04 33.30 10.64
CA GLY A 280 0.69 33.88 10.74
C GLY A 280 -0.38 33.07 11.48
N THR A 281 -0.19 31.76 11.68
CA THR A 281 -1.29 30.87 12.10
C THR A 281 -1.14 30.44 13.56
N VAL A 282 -2.22 30.61 14.32
CA VAL A 282 -2.37 30.28 15.74
C VAL A 282 -1.63 28.99 16.10
N ARG A 283 -0.64 29.11 17.02
CA ARG A 283 0.05 27.98 17.65
C ARG A 283 -0.97 26.97 18.20
N SER A 284 -1.29 25.97 17.40
CA SER A 284 -2.04 24.79 17.83
C SER A 284 -1.30 24.17 19.02
N HIS A 285 -2.02 23.89 20.11
CA HIS A 285 -1.50 23.31 21.36
C HIS A 285 -0.92 21.89 21.22
N LEU A 286 -0.62 21.41 20.01
CA LEU A 286 -0.06 20.09 19.71
C LEU A 286 1.45 20.09 19.44
N VAL A 287 2.12 21.25 19.50
CA VAL A 287 3.58 21.37 19.37
C VAL A 287 4.27 20.55 20.47
N GLY A 288 4.83 19.39 20.10
CA GLY A 288 5.62 18.53 20.98
C GLY A 288 5.28 17.04 20.95
N ARG A 289 4.27 16.59 20.20
CA ARG A 289 4.01 15.15 20.07
C ARG A 289 4.87 14.57 18.94
N GLY A 290 6.00 13.96 19.29
CA GLY A 290 6.75 13.08 18.39
C GLY A 290 5.91 11.88 17.92
N GLU A 291 6.53 10.91 17.25
CA GLU A 291 5.84 9.72 16.75
C GLU A 291 4.95 9.07 17.84
N GLN A 292 3.63 9.08 17.62
CA GLN A 292 2.70 8.51 18.57
C GLN A 292 2.26 7.13 18.07
N ARG A 293 2.70 6.10 18.78
CA ARG A 293 2.20 4.74 18.54
C ARG A 293 0.71 4.71 18.86
N ILE A 294 -0.09 4.19 17.92
CA ILE A 294 -1.52 4.04 18.12
C ILE A 294 -1.76 2.66 18.74
N GLU A 295 -2.51 2.63 19.84
CA GLU A 295 -2.88 1.41 20.54
C GLU A 295 -3.87 0.57 19.70
N ARG A 296 -3.87 -0.74 19.93
CA ARG A 296 -4.81 -1.68 19.31
C ARG A 296 -5.67 -2.31 20.41
N PRO A 297 -6.96 -2.57 20.17
CA PRO A 297 -7.73 -2.33 18.95
C PRO A 297 -8.15 -0.86 18.78
N VAL A 298 -8.36 -0.44 17.53
CA VAL A 298 -8.99 0.86 17.24
C VAL A 298 -10.51 0.64 17.16
N ASN A 299 -11.27 1.40 17.94
CA ASN A 299 -12.72 1.40 17.88
C ASN A 299 -13.21 2.23 16.69
N TYR A 300 -14.32 1.81 16.09
CA TYR A 300 -15.07 2.70 15.20
C TYR A 300 -16.01 3.53 16.06
N GLU A 301 -16.00 4.84 15.84
CA GLU A 301 -16.83 5.79 16.57
C GLU A 301 -17.33 6.82 15.54
N PHE A 302 -18.65 6.83 15.30
CA PHE A 302 -19.28 7.79 14.39
C PHE A 302 -19.11 9.21 14.95
N GLY A 303 -18.81 10.18 14.09
CA GLY A 303 -18.65 11.59 14.48
C GLY A 303 -17.31 11.95 15.17
N HIS A 304 -16.39 11.00 15.35
CA HIS A 304 -15.10 11.27 16.01
C HIS A 304 -13.96 11.56 15.02
N TYR A 305 -13.36 12.75 15.13
CA TYR A 305 -12.36 13.29 14.19
C TYR A 305 -10.90 12.85 14.43
N LEU A 306 -10.64 11.91 15.34
CA LEU A 306 -9.27 11.53 15.67
C LEU A 306 -8.58 10.89 14.45
N ALA A 307 -7.35 11.28 14.14
CA ALA A 307 -6.61 10.77 12.95
C ALA A 307 -6.44 9.24 12.91
N TYR A 308 -6.70 8.58 14.03
CA TYR A 308 -6.61 7.14 14.21
C TYR A 308 -7.95 6.44 14.48
N SER A 309 -9.11 7.14 14.47
CA SER A 309 -10.44 6.49 14.54
C SER A 309 -10.85 5.89 13.20
N LEU A 310 -11.56 4.75 13.24
CA LEU A 310 -12.26 4.20 12.07
C LEU A 310 -13.51 5.04 11.80
N LEU A 311 -13.64 5.56 10.58
CA LEU A 311 -14.75 6.43 10.17
C LEU A 311 -16.02 5.66 9.76
N CYS A 312 -15.87 4.37 9.50
CA CYS A 312 -16.93 3.53 8.94
C CYS A 312 -16.88 2.14 9.57
N PRO A 313 -18.03 1.47 9.71
CA PRO A 313 -18.08 0.12 10.26
C PRO A 313 -17.42 -0.89 9.30
N PRO A 314 -17.06 -2.08 9.80
CA PRO A 314 -16.58 -3.17 8.95
C PRO A 314 -17.60 -3.51 7.84
N TRP A 315 -17.10 -3.85 6.64
CA TRP A 315 -17.93 -4.26 5.50
C TRP A 315 -18.83 -5.46 5.82
N THR A 316 -18.34 -6.38 6.65
CA THR A 316 -19.07 -7.56 7.14
C THR A 316 -20.26 -7.18 8.02
N GLU A 317 -20.27 -5.98 8.60
CA GLU A 317 -21.29 -5.50 9.53
C GLU A 317 -22.25 -4.48 8.90
N ARG A 318 -22.12 -4.18 7.60
CA ARG A 318 -22.93 -3.16 6.90
C ARG A 318 -24.45 -3.34 7.02
N ASN A 319 -24.92 -4.57 7.23
CA ASN A 319 -26.35 -4.91 7.37
C ASN A 319 -26.81 -4.98 8.84
N SER A 320 -25.93 -4.68 9.80
CA SER A 320 -26.30 -4.59 11.21
C SER A 320 -27.31 -3.45 11.44
N ALA A 321 -28.10 -3.56 12.52
CA ALA A 321 -29.09 -2.54 12.86
C ALA A 321 -28.44 -1.15 13.00
N ASP A 322 -27.29 -1.08 13.69
CA ASP A 322 -26.54 0.16 13.91
C ASP A 322 -26.01 0.76 12.60
N SER A 323 -25.44 -0.08 11.72
CA SER A 323 -24.97 0.40 10.41
C SER A 323 -26.12 0.89 9.53
N GLN A 324 -27.28 0.23 9.58
CA GLN A 324 -28.45 0.66 8.82
C GLN A 324 -29.07 1.94 9.40
N GLU A 325 -29.06 2.11 10.72
CA GLU A 325 -29.50 3.34 11.36
C GLU A 325 -28.59 4.51 11.00
N HIS A 326 -27.27 4.32 11.04
CA HIS A 326 -26.31 5.31 10.54
C HIS A 326 -26.58 5.67 9.08
N LEU A 327 -26.84 4.70 8.20
CA LEU A 327 -27.14 4.98 6.79
C LEU A 327 -28.43 5.80 6.60
N ARG A 328 -29.45 5.59 7.46
CA ARG A 328 -30.71 6.35 7.41
C ARG A 328 -30.54 7.82 7.76
N GLN A 329 -29.48 8.21 8.47
CA GLN A 329 -29.19 9.61 8.76
C GLN A 329 -28.86 10.43 7.50
N TYR A 330 -28.58 9.74 6.38
CA TYR A 330 -28.25 10.35 5.09
C TYR A 330 -29.41 10.34 4.07
N LEU A 331 -30.53 9.66 4.37
CA LEU A 331 -31.74 9.61 3.54
C LEU A 331 -32.70 10.73 3.92
#